data_AF-A0A9W7LAY8-F1
#
_entry.id   AF-A0A9W7LAY8-F1
#
_cell.length_a   1.000
_cell.length_b   1.000
_cell.length_c   1.000
_cell.angle_alpha   90.00
_cell.angle_beta   90.00
_cell.angle_gamma   90.00
#
_symmetry.space_group_name_H-M   'P 1'
#
loop_
_entity.id
_entity.type
_entity.pdbx_description
1 polymer ?
#
loop_
_entity_poly.entity_id
_entity_poly.type
_entity_poly.pdbx_seq_one_letter_code
_entity_poly.pdbx_strand_id
1 'polypeptide(L)'
;MQEYYELLVLGDQAGEWFTMFNTSFSYEVIDAMQNFFRMLTNTKKKEPLWKTFDRVFAFTYTIGNHSYWMSDHEVGWGRDFGGSMLLKRLAKEWKELLGHSNEELGIDGVYGRPGILCFLEQFKKDIDGIEDGKREGITFNFQ
;
A
#
# COMPACT_ATOMS: atom_id res chain seq x y z
N MET A 1 18.80 -5.79 -9.23
CA MET A 1 18.00 -5.89 -7.99
C MET A 1 16.81 -4.95 -8.01
N GLN A 2 16.91 -3.74 -8.58
CA GLN A 2 15.81 -2.78 -8.73
C GLN A 2 14.72 -3.26 -9.72
N GLU A 3 15.13 -3.83 -10.85
CA GLU A 3 14.22 -4.33 -11.91
C GLU A 3 13.24 -5.42 -11.46
N TYR A 4 13.61 -6.27 -10.49
CA TYR A 4 12.73 -7.36 -10.04
C TYR A 4 11.55 -6.87 -9.19
N TYR A 5 11.69 -5.72 -8.53
CA TYR A 5 10.62 -5.14 -7.72
C TYR A 5 9.62 -4.38 -8.57
N GLU A 6 10.09 -3.71 -9.63
CA GLU A 6 9.22 -3.01 -10.60
C GLU A 6 8.34 -4.00 -11.37
N LEU A 7 8.92 -5.12 -11.82
CA LEU A 7 8.19 -6.17 -12.54
C LEU A 7 7.08 -6.82 -11.69
N LEU A 8 7.26 -6.86 -10.37
CA LEU A 8 6.33 -7.48 -9.43
C LEU A 8 5.11 -6.58 -9.13
N VAL A 9 5.19 -5.29 -9.46
CA VAL A 9 4.19 -4.29 -9.11
C VAL A 9 3.51 -3.67 -10.35
N LEU A 10 4.20 -3.56 -11.48
CA LEU A 10 3.71 -2.87 -12.68
C LEU A 10 3.44 -3.78 -13.89
N GLY A 11 3.66 -5.10 -13.76
CA GLY A 11 3.49 -6.04 -14.87
C GLY A 11 4.32 -5.65 -16.11
N ASP A 12 3.79 -5.90 -17.30
CA ASP A 12 4.48 -5.67 -18.58
C ASP A 12 4.76 -4.18 -18.89
N GLN A 13 4.24 -3.24 -18.10
CA GLN A 13 4.36 -1.79 -18.36
C GLN A 13 5.49 -1.10 -17.57
N ALA A 14 6.29 -1.83 -16.80
CA ALA A 14 7.36 -1.29 -15.97
C ALA A 14 8.46 -0.47 -16.72
N GLY A 15 8.48 -0.47 -18.05
CA GLY A 15 9.52 0.17 -18.87
C GLY A 15 9.06 1.21 -19.90
N GLU A 16 7.78 1.59 -19.96
CA GLU A 16 7.31 2.52 -21.00
C GLU A 16 7.45 4.01 -20.61
N TRP A 17 8.05 4.80 -21.50
CA TRP A 17 8.32 6.24 -21.31
C TRP A 17 7.07 7.15 -21.37
N PHE A 18 5.93 6.60 -21.82
CA PHE A 18 4.63 7.24 -21.77
C PHE A 18 3.66 6.28 -21.10
N THR A 19 3.45 6.46 -19.80
CA THR A 19 2.36 5.77 -19.09
C THR A 19 1.05 6.40 -19.55
N MET A 20 0.49 5.94 -20.66
CA MET A 20 -0.91 6.18 -20.98
C MET A 20 -1.71 5.35 -19.98
N PHE A 21 -2.06 5.97 -18.85
CA PHE A 21 -2.92 5.38 -17.83
C PHE A 21 -4.28 5.09 -18.46
N ASN A 22 -4.40 3.89 -19.01
CA ASN A 22 -5.67 3.30 -19.35
C ASN A 22 -6.32 2.91 -18.01
N THR A 23 -7.64 2.91 -17.97
CA THR A 23 -8.44 2.63 -16.79
C THR A 23 -8.28 1.21 -16.21
N SER A 24 -7.38 0.41 -16.81
CA SER A 24 -6.83 -0.83 -16.25
C SER A 24 -5.96 -0.62 -15.01
N PHE A 25 -5.34 0.54 -14.82
CA PHE A 25 -4.34 0.73 -13.76
C PHE A 25 -4.90 0.53 -12.34
N SER A 26 -6.13 0.98 -12.06
CA SER A 26 -6.76 0.73 -10.75
C SER A 26 -7.05 -0.76 -10.51
N TYR A 27 -7.35 -1.53 -11.55
CA TYR A 27 -7.52 -2.99 -11.44
C TYR A 27 -6.19 -3.69 -11.16
N GLU A 28 -5.12 -3.24 -11.82
CA GLU A 28 -3.76 -3.74 -11.60
C GLU A 28 -3.31 -3.48 -10.17
N VAL A 29 -3.60 -2.30 -9.60
CA VAL A 29 -3.32 -2.01 -8.18
C VAL A 29 -4.11 -2.94 -7.25
N ILE A 30 -5.39 -3.21 -7.54
CA ILE A 30 -6.19 -4.15 -6.74
C ILE A 30 -5.59 -5.57 -6.81
N ASP A 31 -5.22 -6.05 -8.00
CA ASP A 31 -4.60 -7.37 -8.17
C ASP A 31 -3.22 -7.44 -7.48
N ALA A 32 -2.40 -6.40 -7.61
CA ALA A 32 -1.12 -6.26 -6.93
C ALA A 32 -1.29 -6.31 -5.40
N MET A 33 -2.30 -5.62 -4.84
CA MET A 33 -2.64 -5.70 -3.42
C MET A 33 -3.05 -7.12 -3.01
N GLN A 34 -3.87 -7.81 -3.80
CA GLN A 34 -4.29 -9.19 -3.51
C GLN A 34 -3.08 -10.15 -3.52
N ASN A 35 -2.23 -10.03 -4.54
CA ASN A 35 -1.00 -10.81 -4.66
C ASN A 35 -0.03 -10.53 -3.52
N PHE A 36 0.15 -9.26 -3.15
CA PHE A 36 0.95 -8.84 -2.01
C PHE A 36 0.45 -9.48 -0.71
N PHE A 37 -0.85 -9.41 -0.42
CA PHE A 37 -1.39 -10.01 0.81
C PHE A 37 -1.32 -11.54 0.83
N ARG A 38 -1.46 -12.19 -0.33
CA ARG A 38 -1.24 -13.64 -0.47
C ARG A 38 0.20 -13.99 -0.15
N MET A 39 1.16 -13.27 -0.72
CA MET A 39 2.59 -13.42 -0.42
C MET A 39 2.89 -13.16 1.06
N LEU A 40 2.37 -12.07 1.62
CA LEU A 40 2.56 -11.69 3.02
C LEU A 40 2.05 -12.78 3.95
N THR A 41 0.85 -13.31 3.70
CA THR A 41 0.27 -14.39 4.52
C THR A 41 1.13 -15.67 4.50
N ASN A 42 1.73 -15.99 3.35
CA ASN A 42 2.59 -17.17 3.19
C ASN A 42 3.99 -17.01 3.81
N THR A 43 4.47 -15.78 3.94
CA THR A 43 5.85 -15.47 4.37
C THR A 43 5.94 -14.95 5.80
N LYS A 44 4.90 -14.27 6.31
CA LYS A 44 4.85 -13.60 7.63
C LYS A 44 5.18 -14.53 8.80
N LYS A 45 4.83 -15.82 8.72
CA LYS A 45 5.16 -16.82 9.76
C LYS A 45 6.58 -17.38 9.68
N LYS A 46 7.25 -17.23 8.53
CA LYS A 46 8.54 -17.86 8.24
C LYS A 46 9.71 -16.88 8.35
N GLU A 47 9.43 -15.60 8.26
CA GLU A 47 10.43 -14.55 8.19
C GLU A 47 10.45 -13.67 9.44
N PRO A 48 11.61 -13.06 9.74
CA PRO A 48 11.70 -12.11 10.83
C PRO A 48 10.83 -10.85 10.58
N LEU A 49 10.44 -10.20 11.67
CA LEU A 49 9.48 -9.09 11.64
C LEU A 49 9.97 -7.90 10.79
N TRP A 50 11.25 -7.52 10.91
CA TRP A 50 11.84 -6.44 10.11
C TRP A 50 11.69 -6.65 8.59
N LYS A 51 11.76 -7.89 8.07
CA LYS A 51 11.50 -8.15 6.64
C LYS A 51 10.04 -7.93 6.26
N THR A 52 9.14 -8.29 7.16
CA THR A 52 7.70 -8.04 6.98
C THR A 52 7.43 -6.55 6.97
N PHE A 53 8.07 -5.81 7.88
CA PHE A 53 8.04 -4.36 7.94
C PHE A 53 8.54 -3.73 6.62
N ASP A 54 9.73 -4.08 6.16
CA ASP A 54 10.32 -3.54 4.92
C ASP A 54 9.43 -3.77 3.70
N ARG A 55 8.80 -4.96 3.60
CA ARG A 55 7.88 -5.28 2.50
C ARG A 55 6.62 -4.43 2.54
N VAL A 56 6.01 -4.29 3.72
CA VAL A 56 4.81 -3.46 3.88
C VAL A 56 5.13 -1.99 3.61
N PHE A 57 6.28 -1.51 4.08
CA PHE A 57 6.78 -0.17 3.79
C PHE A 57 7.00 0.07 2.29
N ALA A 58 7.80 -0.78 1.64
CA ALA A 58 8.09 -0.67 0.22
C ALA A 58 6.83 -0.74 -0.65
N PHE A 59 5.91 -1.64 -0.32
CA PHE A 59 4.63 -1.75 -1.03
C PHE A 59 3.79 -0.47 -0.87
N THR A 60 3.63 0.01 0.37
CA THR A 60 2.85 1.22 0.67
C THR A 60 3.46 2.45 -0.02
N TYR A 61 4.78 2.58 0.00
CA TYR A 61 5.49 3.65 -0.70
C TYR A 61 5.26 3.61 -2.21
N THR A 62 5.31 2.41 -2.80
CA THR A 62 5.13 2.23 -4.24
C THR A 62 3.71 2.60 -4.68
N ILE A 63 2.68 2.10 -3.98
CA ILE A 63 1.29 2.46 -4.32
C ILE A 63 0.98 3.93 -4.00
N GLY A 64 1.62 4.53 -2.99
CA GLY A 64 1.46 5.95 -2.66
C GLY A 64 2.06 6.88 -3.71
N ASN A 65 3.24 6.54 -4.25
CA ASN A 65 3.87 7.33 -5.31
C ASN A 65 3.12 7.31 -6.64
N HIS A 66 2.34 6.26 -6.91
CA HIS A 66 1.57 6.13 -8.15
C HIS A 66 0.12 6.59 -7.93
N SER A 67 -0.11 7.82 -7.45
CA SER A 67 -1.43 8.35 -7.05
C SER A 67 -2.49 8.45 -8.16
N TYR A 68 -2.16 8.11 -9.41
CA TYR A 68 -3.11 8.06 -10.52
C TYR A 68 -4.31 7.14 -10.23
N TRP A 69 -4.08 5.99 -9.58
CA TRP A 69 -5.20 5.10 -9.21
C TRP A 69 -6.16 5.69 -8.18
N MET A 70 -5.73 6.73 -7.44
CA MET A 70 -6.54 7.44 -6.44
C MET A 70 -7.36 8.58 -7.06
N SER A 71 -6.91 9.16 -8.18
CA SER A 71 -7.48 10.36 -8.79
C SER A 71 -8.28 10.08 -10.06
N ASP A 72 -7.98 8.99 -10.77
CA ASP A 72 -8.63 8.58 -12.01
C ASP A 72 -9.05 7.11 -11.94
N HIS A 73 -10.00 6.82 -11.04
CA HIS A 73 -10.49 5.47 -10.83
C HIS A 73 -11.83 5.22 -11.54
N GLU A 74 -11.85 4.26 -12.47
CA GLU A 74 -13.12 3.73 -13.03
C GLU A 74 -13.75 2.63 -12.16
N VAL A 75 -13.04 2.17 -11.13
CA VAL A 75 -13.51 1.17 -10.16
C VAL A 75 -13.99 1.82 -8.88
N GLY A 76 -15.06 1.26 -8.32
CA GLY A 76 -15.54 1.65 -7.00
C GLY A 76 -14.52 1.29 -5.93
N TRP A 77 -13.84 2.29 -5.37
CA TRP A 77 -13.08 2.16 -4.13
C TRP A 77 -13.96 2.28 -2.89
N GLY A 78 -15.29 2.42 -3.06
CA GLY A 78 -16.24 2.52 -1.98
C GLY A 78 -16.30 1.32 -1.04
N ARG A 79 -17.01 1.53 0.07
CA ARG A 79 -17.10 0.62 1.24
C ARG A 79 -17.47 -0.84 0.91
N ASP A 80 -18.16 -1.09 -0.20
CA ASP A 80 -18.70 -2.41 -0.57
C ASP A 80 -17.90 -3.13 -1.67
N PHE A 81 -16.79 -2.55 -2.13
CA PHE A 81 -15.95 -3.11 -3.18
C PHE A 81 -14.59 -3.59 -2.65
N GLY A 82 -13.92 -4.46 -3.41
CA GLY A 82 -12.65 -5.09 -3.03
C GLY A 82 -11.55 -4.10 -2.62
N GLY A 83 -11.48 -2.93 -3.26
CA GLY A 83 -10.45 -1.92 -3.01
C GLY A 83 -10.44 -1.39 -1.57
N SER A 84 -11.59 -0.95 -1.04
CA SER A 84 -11.66 -0.44 0.35
C SER A 84 -11.31 -1.51 1.39
N MET A 85 -11.68 -2.77 1.13
CA MET A 85 -11.34 -3.89 2.01
C MET A 85 -9.83 -4.14 2.04
N LEU A 86 -9.16 -4.03 0.88
CA LEU A 86 -7.70 -4.17 0.78
C LEU A 86 -6.97 -3.03 1.48
N LEU A 87 -7.45 -1.78 1.35
CA LEU A 87 -6.89 -0.63 2.06
C LEU A 87 -7.07 -0.73 3.58
N LYS A 88 -8.25 -1.18 4.04
CA LYS A 88 -8.49 -1.49 5.47
C LYS A 88 -7.56 -2.60 5.96
N ARG A 89 -7.33 -3.63 5.14
CA ARG A 89 -6.38 -4.70 5.47
C ARG A 89 -4.96 -4.15 5.59
N LEU A 90 -4.54 -3.27 4.68
CA LEU A 90 -3.22 -2.62 4.74
C LEU A 90 -3.08 -1.79 6.02
N ALA A 91 -4.10 -1.02 6.37
CA ALA A 91 -4.13 -0.23 7.60
C ALA A 91 -4.00 -1.11 8.85
N LYS A 92 -4.66 -2.28 8.86
CA LYS A 92 -4.55 -3.27 9.94
C LYS A 92 -3.15 -3.86 10.06
N GLU A 93 -2.49 -4.19 8.95
CA GLU A 93 -1.10 -4.68 8.97
C GLU A 93 -0.16 -3.62 9.53
N TRP A 94 -0.34 -2.35 9.15
CA TRP A 94 0.42 -1.24 9.73
C TRP A 94 0.19 -1.08 11.22
N LYS A 95 -1.06 -1.16 11.68
CA LYS A 95 -1.39 -1.10 13.10
C LYS A 95 -0.73 -2.21 13.90
N GLU A 96 -0.71 -3.43 13.36
CA GLU A 96 -0.03 -4.57 13.98
C GLU A 96 1.49 -4.33 14.05
N LEU A 97 2.11 -3.92 12.94
CA LEU A 97 3.54 -3.64 12.88
C LEU A 97 3.95 -2.51 13.85
N LEU A 98 3.20 -1.42 13.90
CA LEU A 98 3.50 -0.27 14.77
C LEU A 98 3.31 -0.57 16.27
N GLY A 99 2.67 -1.68 16.61
CA GLY A 99 2.58 -2.19 17.98
C GLY A 99 3.88 -2.82 18.51
N HIS A 100 4.82 -3.14 17.63
CA HIS A 100 6.12 -3.72 17.99
C HIS A 100 7.15 -2.65 18.36
N SER A 101 8.24 -3.09 19.03
CA SER A 101 9.35 -2.21 19.38
C SER A 101 10.17 -1.81 18.15
N ASN A 102 10.92 -0.70 18.26
CA ASN A 102 11.77 -0.23 17.17
C ASN A 102 12.85 -1.28 16.82
N GLU A 103 13.37 -1.97 17.84
CA GLU A 103 14.37 -3.03 17.71
C GLU A 103 13.81 -4.25 16.96
N GLU A 104 12.57 -4.66 17.25
CA GLU A 104 11.90 -5.77 16.57
C GLU A 104 11.64 -5.46 15.08
N LEU A 105 11.30 -4.20 14.79
CA LEU A 105 11.09 -3.69 13.44
C LEU A 105 12.39 -3.38 12.69
N GLY A 106 13.53 -3.33 13.39
CA GLY A 106 14.82 -2.96 12.80
C GLY A 106 14.91 -1.50 12.38
N ILE A 107 14.15 -0.60 13.01
CA ILE A 107 14.09 0.82 12.69
C ILE A 107 14.73 1.67 13.78
N ASP A 108 15.29 2.80 13.38
CA ASP A 108 15.75 3.80 14.34
C ASP A 108 14.56 4.52 15.01
N GLY A 109 14.62 4.66 16.32
CA GLY A 109 13.57 5.31 17.10
C GLY A 109 13.56 6.83 17.00
N VAL A 110 14.71 7.45 16.69
CA VAL A 110 14.88 8.92 16.70
C VAL A 110 14.40 9.55 15.40
N TYR A 111 14.68 8.93 14.26
CA TYR A 111 14.38 9.45 12.93
C TYR A 111 13.55 8.49 12.09
N GLY A 112 13.83 7.18 12.18
CA GLY A 112 13.14 6.16 11.39
C GLY A 112 11.64 6.14 11.68
N ARG A 113 11.27 5.88 12.94
CA ARG A 113 9.85 5.79 13.34
C ARG A 113 9.06 7.09 13.11
N PRO A 114 9.57 8.28 13.48
CA PRO A 114 8.89 9.52 13.14
C PRO A 114 8.70 9.73 11.62
N GLY A 115 9.69 9.37 10.81
CA GLY A 115 9.60 9.44 9.35
C GLY A 115 8.52 8.53 8.77
N ILE A 116 8.44 7.28 9.26
CA ILE A 116 7.41 6.32 8.86
C ILE A 116 6.01 6.83 9.25
N LEU A 117 5.85 7.34 10.47
CA LEU A 117 4.57 7.89 10.92
C LEU A 117 4.15 9.08 10.06
N CYS A 118 5.08 9.99 9.75
CA CYS A 118 4.81 11.13 8.87
C CYS A 118 4.35 10.67 7.47
N PHE A 119 5.03 9.68 6.89
CA PHE A 119 4.64 9.07 5.62
C PHE A 119 3.23 8.45 5.68
N LEU A 120 2.91 7.70 6.74
CA LEU A 120 1.59 7.07 6.88
C LEU A 120 0.46 8.07 7.11
N GLU A 121 0.73 9.17 7.81
CA GLU A 121 -0.23 10.28 7.94
C GLU A 121 -0.51 10.95 6.60
N GLN A 122 0.51 11.12 5.76
CA GLN A 122 0.31 11.65 4.41
C GLN A 122 -0.49 10.66 3.55
N PHE A 123 -0.08 9.38 3.54
CA PHE A 123 -0.79 8.34 2.81
C PHE A 123 -2.25 8.23 3.26
N LYS A 124 -2.52 8.32 4.56
CA LYS A 124 -3.87 8.35 5.11
C LYS A 124 -4.71 9.50 4.52
N LYS A 125 -4.17 10.71 4.48
CA LYS A 125 -4.88 11.87 3.92
C LYS A 125 -5.21 11.66 2.44
N ASP A 126 -4.27 11.10 1.69
CA ASP A 126 -4.45 10.83 0.27
C ASP A 126 -5.57 9.79 0.05
N ILE A 127 -5.58 8.71 0.85
CA ILE A 127 -6.64 7.68 0.79
C ILE A 127 -8.01 8.21 1.25
N ASP A 128 -8.04 8.95 2.35
CA ASP A 128 -9.28 9.50 2.89
C ASP A 128 -9.89 10.59 1.97
N GLY A 129 -9.06 11.19 1.11
CA GLY A 129 -9.45 12.16 0.09
C GLY A 129 -9.95 11.57 -1.23
N ILE A 130 -9.96 10.24 -1.39
CA ILE A 130 -10.48 9.59 -2.60
C ILE A 130 -11.99 9.82 -2.70
N GLU A 131 -12.43 10.56 -3.72
CA GLU A 131 -13.84 10.88 -3.96
C GLU A 131 -14.57 9.73 -4.69
N ASP A 132 -15.31 8.88 -3.96
CA ASP A 132 -16.25 7.94 -4.57
C ASP A 132 -17.66 8.54 -4.51
N GLY A 133 -18.05 9.23 -5.60
CA GLY A 133 -19.10 10.26 -5.71
C GLY A 133 -20.52 9.99 -5.19
N LYS A 134 -20.80 8.92 -4.42
CA LYS A 134 -22.07 8.68 -3.72
C LYS A 134 -21.97 7.97 -2.34
N ARG A 135 -20.78 7.69 -1.79
CA ARG A 135 -20.65 6.80 -0.61
C ARG A 135 -19.69 7.37 0.44
N GLU A 136 -19.89 6.97 1.70
CA GLU A 136 -18.97 7.34 2.80
C GLU A 136 -17.52 7.01 2.41
N GLY A 137 -16.63 7.99 2.56
CA GLY A 137 -15.24 7.90 2.15
C GLY A 137 -14.49 6.71 2.76
N ILE A 138 -13.38 6.34 2.12
CA ILE A 138 -12.47 5.32 2.63
C ILE A 138 -11.81 5.89 3.90
N THR A 139 -11.59 5.04 4.90
CA THR A 139 -10.86 5.43 6.11
C THR A 139 -9.67 4.51 6.28
N PHE A 140 -8.46 5.05 6.09
CA PHE A 140 -7.23 4.35 6.38
C PHE A 140 -6.88 4.52 7.87
N ASN A 141 -7.26 3.55 8.71
CA ASN A 141 -7.01 3.62 10.16
C ASN A 141 -5.87 2.70 10.58
N PHE A 142 -4.66 3.25 10.68
CA PHE A 142 -3.45 2.54 11.09
C PHE A 142 -3.08 2.77 12.58
N GLN A 143 -3.89 3.56 13.30
CA GLN A 143 -3.70 3.91 14.71
C GLN A 143 -4.68 3.13 15.60
#